data_AF-A0AA41STQ4-F1
#
_entry.id   AF-A0AA41STQ4-F1
#
_cell.length_a   1.000
_cell.length_b   1.000
_cell.length_c   1.000
_cell.angle_alpha   90.00
_cell.angle_beta   90.00
_cell.angle_gamma   90.00
#
_symmetry.space_group_name_H-M   'P 1'
#
loop_
_entity.id
_entity.type
_entity.pdbx_description
1 polymer ?
#
loop_
_entity_poly.entity_id
_entity_poly.type
_entity_poly.pdbx_seq_one_letter_code
_entity_poly.pdbx_strand_id
1 'polypeptide(L)'
;MLPAWTWFFLFKNMNGGGGTRLMPNAAAAPQLKLLCGADVLRTFQTPNLWKDEHIQEIVEKFGLVCVSRVGHDPKGYVLDSPILRKYQHNIHLAREPVQNEISATYVRRALSQGQSVKYLLPDPVIAYIRDHGLYTKDSSWQGTGTARGKGKAS
;
A
#
# COMPACT_ATOMS: atom_id res chain seq x y z
N MET A 1 -10.78 15.51 -5.23
CA MET A 1 -11.14 14.09 -5.45
C MET A 1 -11.05 13.82 -6.94
N LEU A 2 -10.12 12.97 -7.39
CA LEU A 2 -10.16 12.53 -8.78
C LEU A 2 -11.20 11.43 -8.96
N PRO A 3 -11.91 11.40 -10.09
CA PRO A 3 -12.92 10.38 -10.36
C PRO A 3 -12.29 8.98 -10.44
N ALA A 4 -13.06 7.95 -10.04
CA ALA A 4 -12.64 6.54 -10.12
C ALA A 4 -12.16 6.11 -11.52
N TRP A 5 -12.61 6.81 -12.56
CA TRP A 5 -12.19 6.62 -13.94
C TRP A 5 -10.71 6.98 -14.17
N THR A 6 -10.13 7.90 -13.39
CA THR A 6 -8.69 8.22 -13.48
C THR A 6 -7.85 7.01 -13.08
N TRP A 7 -8.28 6.25 -12.06
CA TRP A 7 -7.62 4.99 -11.67
C TRP A 7 -7.86 3.88 -12.70
N PHE A 8 -9.06 3.81 -13.28
CA PHE A 8 -9.35 2.87 -14.37
C PHE A 8 -8.49 3.14 -15.61
N PHE A 9 -8.24 4.42 -15.94
CA PHE A 9 -7.37 4.83 -17.05
C PHE A 9 -5.90 4.50 -16.78
N LEU A 10 -5.41 4.73 -15.55
CA LEU A 10 -4.04 4.38 -15.16
C LEU A 10 -3.83 2.85 -15.24
N PHE A 11 -4.80 2.06 -14.79
CA PHE A 11 -4.76 0.60 -14.88
C PHE A 11 -4.77 0.11 -16.34
N LYS A 12 -5.56 0.73 -17.21
CA LYS A 12 -5.62 0.38 -18.64
C LYS A 12 -4.34 0.76 -19.40
N ASN A 13 -3.65 1.84 -19.00
CA ASN A 13 -2.47 2.36 -19.69
C ASN A 13 -1.16 1.61 -19.36
N MET A 14 -1.16 0.69 -18.41
CA MET A 14 -0.01 -0.21 -18.15
C MET A 14 0.15 -1.32 -19.21
N ASN A 15 -0.80 -1.46 -20.13
CA ASN A 15 -0.77 -2.43 -21.24
C ASN A 15 -0.40 -1.81 -22.61
N GLY A 16 0.06 -0.55 -22.65
CA GLY A 16 0.23 0.20 -23.90
C GLY A 16 1.65 0.18 -24.46
N GLY A 17 1.97 -0.77 -25.34
CA GLY A 17 3.14 -0.70 -26.24
C GLY A 17 2.77 -0.99 -27.68
N GLY A 18 2.92 0.00 -28.56
CA GLY A 18 3.17 -0.15 -30.01
C GLY A 18 2.01 -0.64 -30.89
N GLY A 19 1.49 0.25 -31.75
CA GLY A 19 0.45 -0.07 -32.72
C GLY A 19 0.86 -1.17 -33.71
N THR A 20 0.05 -2.22 -33.78
CA THR A 20 -0.21 -3.01 -34.99
C THR A 20 -1.63 -3.57 -34.88
N ARG A 21 -2.35 -3.50 -36.00
CA ARG A 21 -3.77 -3.88 -36.18
C ARG A 21 -4.07 -5.24 -35.56
N LEU A 22 -4.82 -5.26 -34.45
CA LEU A 22 -5.11 -6.48 -33.68
C LEU A 22 -6.26 -7.26 -34.33
N MET A 23 -5.95 -8.44 -34.86
CA MET A 23 -6.86 -9.59 -34.80
C MET A 23 -7.35 -9.76 -33.35
N PRO A 24 -8.56 -10.29 -33.09
CA PRO A 24 -9.00 -10.59 -31.72
C PRO A 24 -8.10 -11.71 -31.18
N ASN A 25 -6.97 -11.31 -30.59
CA ASN A 25 -6.05 -12.18 -29.90
C ASN A 25 -6.87 -12.91 -28.84
N ALA A 26 -6.75 -14.23 -28.78
CA ALA A 26 -7.39 -15.06 -27.75
C ALA A 26 -7.27 -14.33 -26.41
N ALA A 27 -8.40 -14.01 -25.77
CA ALA A 27 -8.47 -13.08 -24.65
C ALA A 27 -7.36 -13.40 -23.65
N ALA A 28 -6.34 -12.52 -23.59
CA ALA A 28 -5.18 -12.74 -22.74
C ALA A 28 -5.66 -12.97 -21.30
N ALA A 29 -5.12 -14.00 -20.65
CA ALA A 29 -5.50 -14.33 -19.28
C ALA A 29 -5.26 -13.12 -18.35
N PRO A 30 -6.15 -12.87 -17.38
CA PRO A 30 -5.98 -11.76 -16.44
C PRO A 30 -4.69 -11.93 -15.64
N GLN A 31 -3.99 -10.81 -15.39
CA GLN A 31 -2.79 -10.79 -14.58
C GLN A 31 -3.10 -10.34 -13.15
N LEU A 32 -2.53 -11.05 -12.17
CA LEU A 32 -2.58 -10.67 -10.76
C LEU A 32 -1.36 -9.81 -10.43
N LYS A 33 -1.59 -8.66 -9.77
CA LYS A 33 -0.53 -7.76 -9.27
C LYS A 33 -0.82 -7.35 -7.83
N LEU A 34 0.22 -7.14 -7.04
CA LEU A 34 0.10 -6.61 -5.68
C LEU A 34 -0.02 -5.09 -5.72
N LEU A 35 -1.16 -4.54 -5.28
CA LEU A 35 -1.33 -3.10 -5.06
C LEU A 35 -0.90 -2.75 -3.63
N CYS A 36 0.04 -1.82 -3.47
CA CYS A 36 0.49 -1.38 -2.15
C CYS A 36 0.92 0.09 -2.13
N GLY A 37 1.09 0.66 -0.93
CA GLY A 37 1.73 1.96 -0.75
C GLY A 37 3.26 1.86 -0.74
N ALA A 38 3.93 3.01 -0.89
CA ALA A 38 5.39 3.12 -0.82
C ALA A 38 5.96 2.74 0.56
N ASP A 39 5.15 2.82 1.61
CA ASP A 39 5.45 2.35 2.95
C ASP A 39 5.68 0.83 3.00
N VAL A 40 4.85 0.04 2.30
CA VAL A 40 5.03 -1.42 2.17
C VAL A 40 6.27 -1.74 1.35
N LEU A 41 6.48 -1.05 0.22
CA LEU A 41 7.66 -1.26 -0.63
C LEU A 41 8.97 -1.03 0.14
N ARG A 42 9.02 0.00 1.00
CA ARG A 42 10.15 0.25 1.90
C ARG A 42 10.39 -0.92 2.87
N THR A 43 9.34 -1.61 3.30
CA THR A 43 9.47 -2.71 4.27
C THR A 43 10.18 -3.94 3.71
N PHE A 44 10.31 -4.09 2.39
CA PHE A 44 11.10 -5.16 1.77
C PHE A 44 12.60 -5.10 2.11
N GLN A 45 13.09 -3.92 2.53
CA GLN A 45 14.45 -3.74 3.00
C GLN A 45 14.58 -3.96 4.52
N THR A 46 13.49 -4.23 5.23
CA THR A 46 13.51 -4.45 6.68
C THR A 46 13.99 -5.87 6.97
N PRO A 47 15.12 -6.06 7.68
CA PRO A 47 15.64 -7.39 7.98
C PRO A 47 14.63 -8.25 8.71
N ASN A 48 14.54 -9.53 8.34
CA ASN A 48 13.68 -10.55 8.94
C ASN A 48 12.16 -10.32 8.83
N LEU A 49 11.71 -9.28 8.12
CA LEU A 49 10.29 -9.06 7.91
C LEU A 49 9.76 -9.83 6.69
N TRP A 50 10.59 -9.92 5.65
CA TRP A 50 10.29 -10.63 4.41
C TRP A 50 11.44 -11.59 4.09
N LYS A 51 11.11 -12.74 3.53
CA LYS A 51 12.11 -13.63 2.93
C LYS A 51 12.41 -13.14 1.52
N ASP A 52 13.68 -13.09 1.14
CA ASP A 52 14.12 -12.67 -0.19
C ASP A 52 13.45 -13.48 -1.31
N GLU A 53 13.25 -14.79 -1.10
CA GLU A 53 12.54 -15.69 -2.01
C GLU A 53 11.09 -15.23 -2.28
N HIS A 54 10.38 -14.80 -1.23
CA HIS A 54 9.01 -14.32 -1.36
C HIS A 54 8.96 -12.95 -2.05
N ILE A 55 9.91 -12.06 -1.74
CA ILE A 55 9.99 -10.76 -2.43
C ILE A 55 10.21 -11.00 -3.93
N GLN A 56 11.16 -11.88 -4.28
CA GLN A 56 11.43 -12.23 -5.66
C GLN A 56 10.18 -12.80 -6.35
N GLU A 57 9.50 -13.76 -5.74
CA GLU A 57 8.29 -14.35 -6.32
C GLU A 57 7.20 -13.29 -6.62
N ILE A 58 6.97 -12.37 -5.69
CA ILE A 58 6.00 -11.28 -5.85
C ILE A 58 6.35 -10.42 -7.06
N VAL A 59 7.60 -9.96 -7.19
CA VAL A 59 7.99 -9.02 -8.27
C VAL A 59 8.27 -9.71 -9.60
N GLU A 60 8.62 -10.99 -9.60
CA GLU A 60 8.91 -11.79 -10.79
C GLU A 60 7.63 -12.35 -11.42
N LYS A 61 6.82 -13.09 -10.65
CA LYS A 61 5.66 -13.83 -11.20
C LYS A 61 4.40 -12.99 -11.35
N PHE A 62 4.17 -12.06 -10.42
CA PHE A 62 2.93 -11.28 -10.36
C PHE A 62 3.17 -9.83 -10.80
N GLY A 63 4.10 -9.17 -10.11
CA GLY A 63 4.38 -7.75 -10.25
C GLY A 63 3.68 -6.92 -9.19
N LEU A 64 4.11 -5.68 -9.09
CA LEU A 64 3.74 -4.78 -8.00
C LEU A 64 3.32 -3.42 -8.56
N VAL A 65 2.23 -2.87 -8.02
CA VAL A 65 1.79 -1.50 -8.28
C VAL A 65 1.92 -0.72 -6.98
N CYS A 66 2.89 0.18 -6.93
CA CYS A 66 3.20 0.98 -5.75
C CYS A 66 2.62 2.38 -5.91
N VAL A 67 1.72 2.78 -5.00
CA VAL A 67 1.21 4.15 -4.90
C VAL A 67 2.16 5.00 -4.04
N SER A 68 2.71 6.06 -4.63
CA SER A 68 3.60 6.98 -3.92
C SER A 68 2.87 7.80 -2.86
N ARG A 69 3.51 8.01 -1.70
CA ARG A 69 3.04 8.91 -0.63
C ARG A 69 4.10 9.96 -0.31
N VAL A 70 3.70 11.05 0.34
CA VAL A 70 4.62 12.09 0.83
C VAL A 70 5.63 11.48 1.80
N GLY A 71 6.90 11.88 1.70
CA GLY A 71 7.97 11.39 2.57
C GLY A 71 8.55 10.03 2.17
N HIS A 72 8.08 9.44 1.07
CA HIS A 72 8.62 8.20 0.53
C HIS A 72 9.22 8.39 -0.86
N ASP A 73 10.36 7.76 -1.13
CA ASP A 73 10.99 7.68 -2.44
C ASP A 73 10.95 6.25 -2.99
N PRO A 74 9.83 5.83 -3.60
CA PRO A 74 9.70 4.47 -4.11
C PRO A 74 10.69 4.16 -5.24
N LYS A 75 11.21 5.17 -5.96
CA LYS A 75 12.25 4.95 -6.97
C LYS A 75 13.57 4.57 -6.33
N GLY A 76 14.00 5.33 -5.30
CA GLY A 76 15.17 4.99 -4.50
C GLY A 76 15.08 3.57 -3.94
N TYR A 77 13.94 3.20 -3.33
CA TYR A 77 13.76 1.87 -2.75
C TYR A 77 13.95 0.72 -3.74
N VAL A 78 13.48 0.89 -4.99
CA VAL A 78 13.67 -0.10 -6.06
C VAL A 78 15.13 -0.19 -6.49
N LEU A 79 15.84 0.94 -6.58
CA LEU A 79 17.24 0.98 -7.01
C LEU A 79 18.19 0.41 -5.95
N ASP A 80 17.90 0.63 -4.67
CA ASP A 80 18.72 0.21 -3.54
C ASP A 80 18.65 -1.29 -3.27
N SER A 81 17.57 -1.97 -3.71
CA SER A 81 17.42 -3.42 -3.57
C SER A 81 17.84 -4.16 -4.84
N PRO A 82 18.81 -5.09 -4.78
CA PRO A 82 19.22 -5.88 -5.94
C PRO A 82 18.07 -6.67 -6.58
N ILE A 83 17.17 -7.23 -5.76
CA ILE A 83 16.02 -8.02 -6.22
C ILE A 83 15.01 -7.12 -6.93
N LEU A 84 14.62 -6.00 -6.32
CA LEU A 84 13.64 -5.08 -6.92
C LEU A 84 14.18 -4.44 -8.19
N ARG A 85 15.46 -4.05 -8.21
CA ARG A 85 16.13 -3.48 -9.38
C ARG A 85 16.15 -4.46 -10.56
N LYS A 86 16.38 -5.75 -10.30
CA LYS A 86 16.37 -6.80 -11.34
C LYS A 86 15.00 -6.91 -12.03
N TYR A 87 13.91 -6.82 -11.25
CA TYR A 87 12.54 -6.95 -11.75
C TYR A 87 11.79 -5.62 -11.86
N GLN A 88 12.50 -4.49 -11.96
CA GLN A 88 11.89 -3.15 -11.97
C GLN A 88 10.87 -2.93 -13.10
N HIS A 89 11.01 -3.67 -14.21
CA HIS A 89 10.08 -3.62 -15.34
C HIS A 89 8.66 -4.11 -14.98
N ASN A 90 8.52 -4.90 -13.92
CA ASN A 90 7.26 -5.43 -13.42
C ASN A 90 6.77 -4.69 -12.16
N ILE A 91 7.43 -3.58 -11.82
CA ILE A 91 7.10 -2.69 -10.70
C ILE A 91 6.59 -1.36 -11.27
N HIS A 92 5.31 -1.08 -11.06
CA HIS A 92 4.66 0.12 -11.56
C HIS A 92 4.52 1.15 -10.44
N LEU A 93 5.15 2.31 -10.61
CA LEU A 93 5.06 3.39 -9.64
C LEU A 93 3.94 4.35 -10.05
N ALA A 94 2.81 4.26 -9.36
CA ALA A 94 1.66 5.13 -9.56
C ALA A 94 1.83 6.41 -8.74
N ARG A 95 1.81 7.56 -9.42
CA ARG A 95 1.81 8.87 -8.76
C ARG A 95 0.39 9.19 -8.30
N GLU A 96 0.23 9.44 -7.01
CA GLU A 96 -1.02 9.97 -6.48
C GLU A 96 -1.04 11.50 -6.65
N PRO A 97 -1.98 12.07 -7.43
CA PRO A 97 -2.02 13.51 -7.70
C PRO A 97 -2.69 14.32 -6.59
N VAL A 98 -3.39 13.66 -5.65
CA VAL A 98 -4.00 14.28 -4.47
C VAL A 98 -3.48 13.53 -3.25
N GLN A 99 -2.90 14.24 -2.29
CA GLN A 99 -2.36 13.64 -1.08
C GLN A 99 -3.49 13.04 -0.23
N ASN A 100 -3.51 11.71 -0.09
CA ASN A 100 -4.38 11.05 0.86
C ASN A 100 -3.63 10.82 2.18
N GLU A 101 -3.67 11.81 3.08
CA GLU A 101 -3.04 11.73 4.40
C GLU A 101 -3.89 11.00 5.45
N ILE A 102 -5.04 10.47 5.06
CA ILE A 102 -5.89 9.71 5.98
C ILE A 102 -5.22 8.36 6.26
N SER A 103 -4.81 8.15 7.51
CA SER A 103 -4.25 6.89 8.00
C SER A 103 -5.19 6.25 9.02
N ALA A 104 -5.21 4.91 9.06
CA ALA A 104 -5.99 4.17 10.05
C ALA A 104 -5.57 4.53 11.50
N THR A 105 -4.29 4.82 11.73
CA THR A 105 -3.79 5.28 13.04
C THR A 105 -4.44 6.60 13.47
N TYR A 106 -4.52 7.58 12.55
CA TYR A 106 -5.18 8.84 12.83
C TYR A 106 -6.68 8.65 13.13
N VAL A 107 -7.38 7.88 12.29
CA VAL A 107 -8.81 7.58 12.46
C VAL A 107 -9.10 6.94 13.82
N ARG A 108 -8.33 5.92 14.22
CA ARG A 108 -8.51 5.25 15.51
C ARG A 108 -8.25 6.18 16.69
N ARG A 109 -7.25 7.07 16.58
CA ARG A 109 -6.95 8.07 17.61
C ARG A 109 -8.07 9.10 17.72
N ALA A 110 -8.61 9.58 16.60
CA ALA A 110 -9.72 10.52 16.58
C ALA A 110 -10.96 9.91 17.26
N LEU A 111 -11.28 8.65 16.91
CA LEU A 111 -12.38 7.91 17.52
C LEU A 111 -12.20 7.71 19.04
N SER A 112 -11.00 7.33 19.49
CA SER A 112 -10.73 7.16 20.94
C SER A 112 -10.78 8.48 21.73
N GLN A 113 -10.65 9.62 21.05
CA GLN A 113 -10.80 10.95 21.62
C GLN A 113 -12.23 11.51 21.50
N GLY A 114 -13.17 10.76 20.92
CA GLY A 114 -14.54 11.23 20.68
C GLY A 114 -14.64 12.27 19.55
N GLN A 115 -13.63 12.39 18.70
CA GLN A 115 -13.64 13.31 17.57
C GLN A 115 -14.44 12.73 16.39
N SER A 116 -15.07 13.62 15.61
CA SER A 116 -15.78 13.22 14.41
C SER A 116 -14.82 12.77 13.31
N VAL A 117 -15.09 11.62 12.71
CA VAL A 117 -14.41 11.10 11.51
C VAL A 117 -15.28 11.19 10.26
N LYS A 118 -16.35 12.01 10.31
CA LYS A 118 -17.22 12.27 9.16
C LYS A 118 -16.38 12.80 7.99
N TYR A 119 -16.68 12.33 6.78
CA TYR A 119 -15.94 12.63 5.54
C TYR A 119 -14.55 12.00 5.41
N LEU A 120 -14.02 11.36 6.46
CA LEU A 120 -12.79 10.56 6.37
C LEU A 120 -13.07 9.10 6.01
N LEU A 121 -14.26 8.63 6.37
CA LEU A 121 -14.76 7.29 6.13
C LEU A 121 -16.16 7.34 5.51
N PRO A 122 -16.58 6.30 4.76
CA PRO A 122 -17.98 6.14 4.35
C PRO A 122 -18.91 6.04 5.56
N ASP A 123 -20.09 6.67 5.49
CA ASP A 123 -21.08 6.68 6.58
C ASP A 123 -21.46 5.28 7.09
N PRO A 124 -21.61 4.23 6.24
CA PRO A 124 -21.87 2.87 6.73
C PRO A 124 -20.75 2.31 7.63
N VAL A 125 -19.49 2.69 7.37
CA VAL A 125 -18.33 2.27 8.18
C VAL A 125 -18.36 2.97 9.53
N ILE A 126 -18.72 4.27 9.55
CA ILE A 126 -18.86 5.04 10.79
C ILE A 126 -19.98 4.46 11.67
N ALA A 127 -21.13 4.14 11.06
CA ALA A 127 -22.23 3.49 11.75
C ALA A 127 -21.81 2.15 12.35
N TYR A 128 -21.14 1.30 11.57
CA TYR A 128 -20.64 0.01 12.04
C TYR A 128 -19.69 0.14 13.24
N ILE A 129 -18.72 1.06 13.18
CA ILE A 129 -17.76 1.32 14.27
C ILE A 129 -18.50 1.70 15.56
N ARG A 130 -19.52 2.57 15.46
CA ARG A 130 -20.31 3.02 16.61
C ARG A 130 -21.15 1.88 17.17
N ASP A 131 -21.85 1.14 16.33
CA ASP A 131 -22.80 0.11 16.74
C ASP A 131 -22.08 -1.08 17.43
N HIS A 132 -20.80 -1.30 17.11
CA HIS A 132 -19.95 -2.34 17.73
C HIS A 132 -18.98 -1.80 18.79
N GLY A 133 -19.00 -0.51 19.10
CA GLY A 133 -18.12 0.10 20.11
C GLY A 133 -16.62 -0.06 19.81
N LEU A 134 -16.22 -0.04 18.53
CA LEU A 134 -14.81 -0.22 18.14
C LEU A 134 -13.98 1.04 18.43
N TYR A 135 -12.72 0.84 18.85
CA TYR A 135 -11.72 1.89 19.05
C TYR A 135 -12.05 2.90 20.17
N THR A 136 -12.79 2.47 21.20
CA THR A 136 -13.03 3.22 22.44
C THR A 136 -11.80 3.21 23.35
N LYS A 137 -11.69 4.15 24.30
CA LYS A 137 -10.56 4.20 25.26
C LYS A 137 -10.40 2.91 26.07
N ASP A 138 -11.48 2.18 26.27
CA ASP A 138 -11.51 0.93 27.04
C ASP A 138 -11.25 -0.31 26.16
N SER A 139 -11.25 -0.15 24.84
CA SER A 139 -10.77 -1.20 23.93
C SER A 139 -9.25 -1.29 24.09
N SER A 140 -8.81 -2.15 25.02
CA SER A 140 -7.40 -2.46 25.23
C SER A 140 -6.76 -2.89 23.91
N TRP A 141 -6.09 -1.97 23.25
CA TRP A 141 -5.16 -2.29 22.18
C TRP A 141 -4.01 -3.08 22.79
N GLN A 142 -4.12 -4.41 22.79
CA GLN A 142 -3.01 -5.33 23.07
C GLN A 142 -2.06 -5.37 21.87
N GLY A 143 -1.58 -4.20 21.42
CA GLY A 143 -0.38 -4.16 20.60
C GLY A 143 0.79 -4.38 21.53
N THR A 144 1.34 -5.59 21.60
CA THR A 144 2.59 -5.84 22.33
C THR A 144 3.71 -5.06 21.67
N GLY A 145 3.90 -3.81 22.09
CA GLY A 145 5.11 -3.06 21.86
C GLY A 145 6.20 -3.73 22.68
N THR A 146 7.05 -4.52 22.04
CA THR A 146 8.22 -5.11 22.70
C THR A 146 9.06 -3.96 23.24
N ALA A 147 9.07 -3.81 24.57
CA ALA A 147 9.90 -2.84 25.26
C ALA A 147 11.36 -3.12 24.91
N ARG A 148 12.00 -2.17 24.21
CA ARG A 148 13.43 -2.22 23.93
C ARG A 148 14.16 -2.09 25.27
N GLY A 149 14.68 -3.21 25.77
CA GLY A 149 15.42 -3.28 27.03
C GLY A 149 16.57 -2.28 27.04
N LYS A 150 16.61 -1.46 28.10
CA LYS A 150 17.81 -0.71 28.49
C LYS A 150 18.88 -1.72 28.93
N GLY A 151 19.88 -1.93 28.08
CA GLY A 151 21.14 -2.53 28.51
C GLY A 151 22.01 -1.46 29.20
N LYS A 152 22.08 -1.52 30.54
CA LYS A 152 23.23 -1.05 31.30
C LYS A 152 24.21 -2.22 31.40
N ALA A 153 25.47 -1.97 31.09
CA ALA A 153 26.65 -2.69 31.61
C ALA A 153 27.78 -1.64 31.58
N SER A 154 28.17 -1.14 32.76
CA SER A 154 29.25 -1.64 33.62
C SER A 154 30.62 -1.37 33.03
#